data_AF-A0A952HTW1-F1
#
_entry.id   AF-A0A952HTW1-F1
#
_cell.length_a   1.000
_cell.length_b   1.000
_cell.length_c   1.000
_cell.angle_alpha   90.00
_cell.angle_beta   90.00
_cell.angle_gamma   90.00
#
_symmetry.space_group_name_H-M   'P 1'
#
loop_
_entity.id
_entity.type
_entity.pdbx_description
1 polymer ?
#
loop_
_entity_poly.entity_id
_entity_poly.type
_entity_poly.pdbx_seq_one_letter_code
_entity_poly.pdbx_strand_id
1 'polypeptide(L)'
;MSQTDTEQQIRIWKDLAISKQMLMNEAAAALKLKEDCTADELRSALDAAVKRAREADENMAITRAEADEKIEQMKREIRNVEKSRSEANAAREEAEKKSEAAEQQLNNGRRENAEALKRAKRQVEDKQKELKAINTALADTPDNILKKLKSLKKQKLDEATARKTAEDSNRQLKKQNKEQKEELTKLETLSENSGALVESFRALQVWAEAASGKLKEAAVDFDDLPTVDEELVVKLEALTTTEDSEEDTREAATA
;
A
#
# COMPACT_ATOMS: atom_id res chain seq x y z
N MET A 1 -10.70 144.97 -10.33
CA MET A 1 -11.03 143.82 -9.47
C MET A 1 -11.79 144.32 -8.26
N SER A 2 -12.91 143.68 -7.91
CA SER A 2 -13.79 144.08 -6.80
C SER A 2 -13.16 143.68 -5.45
N GLN A 3 -13.32 144.50 -4.40
CA GLN A 3 -12.87 144.18 -3.03
C GLN A 3 -13.42 142.84 -2.52
N THR A 4 -14.62 142.44 -2.95
CA THR A 4 -15.23 141.15 -2.59
C THR A 4 -14.53 139.94 -3.19
N ASP A 5 -13.97 140.07 -4.38
CA ASP A 5 -13.19 139.01 -5.05
C ASP A 5 -11.82 138.82 -4.36
N THR A 6 -11.23 139.93 -3.88
CA THR A 6 -9.99 139.90 -3.10
C THR A 6 -10.18 139.23 -1.74
N GLU A 7 -11.30 139.47 -1.05
CA GLU A 7 -11.62 138.78 0.21
C GLU A 7 -11.90 137.28 0.04
N GLN A 8 -12.59 136.89 -1.03
CA GLN A 8 -12.82 135.47 -1.35
C GLN A 8 -11.52 134.74 -1.65
N GLN A 9 -10.64 135.35 -2.44
CA GLN A 9 -9.30 134.80 -2.69
C GLN A 9 -8.54 134.62 -1.36
N ILE A 10 -8.53 135.62 -0.48
CA ILE A 10 -7.86 135.52 0.84
C ILE A 10 -8.42 134.35 1.67
N ARG A 11 -9.73 134.10 1.66
CA ARG A 11 -10.31 132.94 2.36
C ARG A 11 -9.83 131.62 1.76
N ILE A 12 -9.84 131.49 0.44
CA ILE A 12 -9.35 130.29 -0.26
C ILE A 12 -7.87 130.03 0.07
N TRP A 13 -7.03 131.07 0.08
CA TRP A 13 -5.62 130.95 0.46
C TRP A 13 -5.43 130.53 1.92
N LYS A 14 -6.28 131.03 2.84
CA LYS A 14 -6.27 130.62 4.25
C LYS A 14 -6.67 129.16 4.42
N ASP A 15 -7.76 128.73 3.80
CA ASP A 15 -8.23 127.34 3.89
C ASP A 15 -7.22 126.37 3.26
N LEU A 16 -6.60 126.75 2.14
CA LEU A 16 -5.52 125.98 1.51
C LEU A 16 -4.29 125.89 2.43
N ALA A 17 -3.93 126.98 3.11
CA ALA A 17 -2.81 126.98 4.05
C ALA A 17 -3.09 126.10 5.27
N ILE A 18 -4.30 126.14 5.82
CA ILE A 18 -4.73 125.29 6.94
C ILE A 18 -4.73 123.81 6.52
N SER A 19 -5.31 123.49 5.36
CA SER A 19 -5.33 122.13 4.82
C SER A 19 -3.91 121.60 4.58
N LYS A 20 -3.01 122.43 4.06
CA LYS A 20 -1.59 122.08 3.89
C LYS A 20 -0.89 121.84 5.23
N GLN A 21 -1.12 122.68 6.23
CA GLN A 21 -0.55 122.49 7.58
C GLN A 21 -1.07 121.21 8.24
N MET A 22 -2.38 120.94 8.13
CA MET A 22 -2.98 119.71 8.64
C MET A 22 -2.35 118.47 7.97
N LEU A 23 -2.20 118.46 6.65
CA LEU A 23 -1.55 117.37 5.92
C LEU A 23 -0.08 117.21 6.30
N MET A 24 0.66 118.31 6.46
CA MET A 24 2.06 118.26 6.91
C MET A 24 2.18 117.67 8.31
N ASN A 25 1.31 118.06 9.24
CA ASN A 25 1.31 117.56 10.61
C ASN A 25 0.91 116.08 10.69
N GLU A 26 -0.08 115.63 9.92
CA GLU A 26 -0.48 114.23 9.86
C GLU A 26 0.61 113.34 9.25
N ALA A 27 1.25 113.80 8.17
CA ALA A 27 2.36 113.09 7.55
C ALA A 27 3.59 113.02 8.49
N ALA A 28 3.89 114.10 9.22
CA ALA A 28 4.93 114.14 10.24
C ALA A 28 4.63 113.14 11.38
N ALA A 29 3.39 113.11 11.88
CA ALA A 29 2.96 112.17 12.90
C ALA A 29 3.06 110.71 12.44
N ALA A 30 2.62 110.40 11.21
CA ALA A 30 2.70 109.06 10.63
C ALA A 30 4.15 108.57 10.47
N LEU A 31 5.06 109.48 10.10
CA LEU A 31 6.49 109.22 9.98
C LEU A 31 7.25 109.34 11.30
N LYS A 32 6.54 109.67 12.41
CA LYS A 32 7.11 109.90 13.76
C LYS A 32 8.19 110.98 13.78
N LEU A 33 8.02 112.04 12.99
CA LEU A 33 8.83 113.25 13.02
C LEU A 33 8.37 114.19 14.14
N LYS A 34 9.22 115.15 14.52
CA LYS A 34 8.89 116.18 15.51
C LYS A 34 7.86 117.16 14.96
N GLU A 35 7.09 117.80 15.84
CA GLU A 35 6.02 118.76 15.50
C GLU A 35 6.52 120.00 14.74
N ASP A 36 7.81 120.31 14.84
CA ASP A 36 8.50 121.44 14.20
C ASP A 36 9.34 121.02 12.98
N CYS A 37 9.10 119.85 12.40
CA CYS A 37 9.89 119.38 11.26
C CYS A 37 9.81 120.33 10.06
N THR A 38 10.95 120.52 9.40
CA THR A 38 11.02 121.32 8.18
C THR A 38 10.39 120.57 7.00
N ALA A 39 9.98 121.31 5.97
CA ALA A 39 9.43 120.70 4.74
C ALA A 39 10.43 119.75 4.06
N ASP A 40 11.73 120.03 4.18
CA ASP A 40 12.80 119.18 3.62
C ASP A 40 12.99 117.89 4.42
N GLU A 41 12.89 117.94 5.75
CA GLU A 41 12.91 116.75 6.62
C GLU A 41 11.70 115.85 6.35
N LEU A 42 10.50 116.43 6.23
CA LEU A 42 9.28 115.69 5.88
C LEU A 42 9.41 115.00 4.52
N ARG A 43 9.92 115.73 3.51
CA ARG A 43 10.13 115.18 2.17
C ARG A 43 11.17 114.05 2.18
N SER A 44 12.30 114.24 2.85
CA SER A 44 13.35 113.22 2.96
C SER A 44 12.85 111.95 3.67
N ALA A 45 12.08 112.11 4.75
CA ALA A 45 11.49 110.99 5.47
C ALA A 45 10.44 110.24 4.63
N LEU A 46 9.62 110.96 3.86
CA LEU A 46 8.65 110.37 2.94
C LEU A 46 9.35 109.60 1.82
N ASP A 47 10.39 110.18 1.21
CA ASP A 47 11.21 109.50 0.18
C ASP A 47 11.87 108.23 0.74
N ALA A 48 12.39 108.29 1.97
CA ALA A 48 12.96 107.13 2.65
C ALA A 48 11.91 106.05 2.97
N ALA A 49 10.69 106.44 3.37
CA ALA A 49 9.59 105.52 3.62
C ALA A 49 9.11 104.83 2.34
N VAL A 50 8.93 105.60 1.25
CA VAL A 50 8.58 105.06 -0.08
C VAL A 50 9.67 104.11 -0.58
N LYS A 51 10.95 104.47 -0.39
CA LYS A 51 12.07 103.59 -0.76
C LYS A 51 12.04 102.29 0.04
N ARG A 52 11.87 102.35 1.36
CA ARG A 52 11.76 101.15 2.21
C ARG A 52 10.56 100.29 1.84
N ALA A 53 9.41 100.89 1.51
CA ALA A 53 8.23 100.14 1.06
C ALA A 53 8.52 99.39 -0.25
N ARG A 54 9.15 100.05 -1.23
CA ARG A 54 9.58 99.39 -2.47
C ARG A 54 10.58 98.27 -2.24
N GLU A 55 11.62 98.52 -1.43
CA GLU A 55 12.60 97.50 -1.06
C GLU A 55 11.95 96.31 -0.34
N ALA A 56 10.95 96.56 0.54
CA ALA A 56 10.20 95.51 1.21
C ALA A 56 9.34 94.69 0.23
N ASP A 57 8.65 95.35 -0.71
CA ASP A 57 7.83 94.68 -1.73
C ASP A 57 8.71 93.82 -2.66
N GLU A 58 9.87 94.33 -3.08
CA GLU A 58 10.85 93.58 -3.88
C GLU A 58 11.37 92.36 -3.10
N ASN A 59 11.75 92.53 -1.83
CA ASN A 59 12.19 91.42 -0.97
C ASN A 59 11.07 90.40 -0.74
N MET A 60 9.82 90.84 -0.57
CA MET A 60 8.66 89.95 -0.44
C MET A 60 8.41 89.15 -1.73
N ALA A 61 8.57 89.77 -2.90
CA ALA A 61 8.45 89.08 -4.18
C ALA A 61 9.54 88.02 -4.35
N ILE A 62 10.80 88.36 -4.04
CA ILE A 62 11.93 87.43 -4.10
C ILE A 62 11.73 86.26 -3.15
N THR A 63 11.42 86.53 -1.88
CA THR A 63 11.22 85.48 -0.87
C THR A 63 10.04 84.56 -1.19
N ARG A 64 8.95 85.09 -1.77
CA ARG A 64 7.85 84.25 -2.27
C ARG A 64 8.28 83.36 -3.42
N ALA A 65 9.00 83.90 -4.41
CA ALA A 65 9.50 83.12 -5.53
C ALA A 65 10.45 81.99 -5.06
N GLU A 66 11.37 82.27 -4.14
CA GLU A 66 12.25 81.25 -3.55
C GLU A 66 11.47 80.20 -2.74
N ALA A 67 10.44 80.61 -2.01
CA ALA A 67 9.60 79.67 -1.26
C ALA A 67 8.81 78.75 -2.20
N ASP A 68 8.24 79.29 -3.27
CA ASP A 68 7.53 78.52 -4.29
C ASP A 68 8.47 77.52 -4.98
N GLU A 69 9.70 77.95 -5.31
CA GLU A 69 10.70 77.05 -5.89
C GLU A 69 11.06 75.89 -4.93
N LYS A 70 11.30 76.19 -3.65
CA LYS A 70 11.58 75.17 -2.61
C LYS A 70 10.41 74.22 -2.43
N ILE A 71 9.17 74.71 -2.45
CA ILE A 71 7.97 73.88 -2.36
C ILE A 71 7.90 72.93 -3.57
N GLU A 72 8.18 73.41 -4.78
CA GLU A 72 8.20 72.56 -5.97
C GLU A 72 9.35 71.57 -5.99
N GLN A 73 10.51 71.90 -5.42
CA GLN A 73 11.60 70.95 -5.19
C GLN A 73 11.17 69.86 -4.19
N MET A 74 10.63 70.23 -3.03
CA MET A 74 10.14 69.27 -2.04
C MET A 74 9.02 68.36 -2.60
N LYS A 75 8.08 68.90 -3.37
CA LYS A 75 7.03 68.09 -4.03
C LYS A 75 7.60 67.09 -5.04
N ARG A 76 8.70 67.43 -5.73
CA ARG A 76 9.38 66.50 -6.63
C ARG A 76 10.10 65.40 -5.85
N GLU A 77 10.80 65.76 -4.78
CA GLU A 77 11.46 64.79 -3.90
C GLU A 77 10.48 63.82 -3.25
N ILE A 78 9.35 64.32 -2.71
CA ILE A 78 8.31 63.47 -2.13
C ILE A 78 7.77 62.49 -3.17
N ARG A 79 7.45 62.95 -4.38
CA ARG A 79 7.00 62.07 -5.47
C ARG A 79 8.02 60.99 -5.82
N ASN A 80 9.31 61.34 -5.86
CA ASN A 80 10.38 60.38 -6.13
C ASN A 80 10.51 59.34 -5.00
N VAL A 81 10.43 59.79 -3.75
CA VAL A 81 10.49 58.91 -2.57
C VAL A 81 9.28 57.99 -2.50
N GLU A 82 8.07 58.48 -2.77
CA GLU A 82 6.85 57.67 -2.79
C GLU A 82 6.93 56.60 -3.88
N LYS A 83 7.39 56.96 -5.08
CA LYS A 83 7.61 56.00 -6.16
C LYS A 83 8.62 54.94 -5.76
N SER A 84 9.78 55.36 -5.26
CA SER A 84 10.83 54.43 -4.81
C SER A 84 10.36 53.52 -3.67
N ARG A 85 9.58 54.05 -2.73
CA ARG A 85 8.97 53.27 -1.63
C ARG A 85 7.97 52.25 -2.16
N SER A 86 7.14 52.63 -3.12
CA SER A 86 6.19 51.71 -3.77
C SER A 86 6.92 50.57 -4.48
N GLU A 87 7.98 50.89 -5.24
CA GLU A 87 8.79 49.89 -5.94
C GLU A 87 9.53 48.96 -4.95
N ALA A 88 10.09 49.52 -3.86
CA ALA A 88 10.75 48.75 -2.82
C ALA A 88 9.77 47.83 -2.06
N ASN A 89 8.55 48.30 -1.78
CA ASN A 89 7.52 47.47 -1.16
C ASN A 89 7.09 46.33 -2.10
N ALA A 90 6.89 46.61 -3.39
CA ALA A 90 6.54 45.57 -4.36
C ALA A 90 7.66 44.51 -4.49
N ALA A 91 8.92 44.94 -4.54
CA ALA A 91 10.06 44.02 -4.57
C ALA A 91 10.15 43.18 -3.28
N ARG A 92 9.84 43.77 -2.12
CA ARG A 92 9.79 43.05 -0.85
C ARG A 92 8.67 42.01 -0.82
N GLU A 93 7.46 42.36 -1.25
CA GLU A 93 6.35 41.41 -1.34
C GLU A 93 6.66 40.24 -2.29
N GLU A 94 7.31 40.51 -3.42
CA GLU A 94 7.75 39.46 -4.35
C GLU A 94 8.83 38.56 -3.72
N ALA A 95 9.78 39.16 -2.99
CA ALA A 95 10.81 38.41 -2.27
C ALA A 95 10.23 37.54 -1.15
N GLU A 96 9.27 38.06 -0.37
CA GLU A 96 8.56 37.31 0.67
C GLU A 96 7.82 36.11 0.05
N LYS A 97 7.06 36.31 -1.04
CA LYS A 97 6.38 35.21 -1.76
C LYS A 97 7.35 34.14 -2.28
N LYS A 98 8.50 34.56 -2.83
CA LYS A 98 9.53 33.62 -3.31
C LYS A 98 10.16 32.84 -2.15
N SER A 99 10.40 33.50 -1.03
CA SER A 99 10.94 32.85 0.18
C SER A 99 9.96 31.82 0.72
N GLU A 100 8.68 32.17 0.87
CA GLU A 100 7.63 31.25 1.32
C GLU A 100 7.49 30.04 0.38
N ALA A 101 7.48 30.28 -0.93
CA ALA A 101 7.43 29.20 -1.92
C ALA A 101 8.65 28.27 -1.84
N ALA A 102 9.85 28.83 -1.68
CA ALA A 102 11.08 28.05 -1.52
C ALA A 102 11.07 27.23 -0.23
N GLU A 103 10.62 27.80 0.89
CA GLU A 103 10.47 27.09 2.16
C GLU A 103 9.46 25.95 2.08
N GLN A 104 8.32 26.17 1.43
CA GLN A 104 7.32 25.13 1.20
C GLN A 104 7.89 23.99 0.34
N GLN A 105 8.61 24.32 -0.74
CA GLN A 105 9.28 23.32 -1.58
C GLN A 105 10.34 22.53 -0.79
N LEU A 106 11.13 23.19 0.05
CA LEU A 106 12.14 22.55 0.88
C LEU A 106 11.50 21.60 1.90
N ASN A 107 10.44 22.04 2.57
CA ASN A 107 9.70 21.22 3.53
C ASN A 107 9.04 20.01 2.87
N ASN A 108 8.42 20.21 1.70
CA ASN A 108 7.84 19.12 0.92
C ASN A 108 8.93 18.13 0.48
N GLY A 109 10.04 18.62 -0.08
CA GLY A 109 11.17 17.79 -0.50
C GLY A 109 11.81 17.02 0.67
N ARG A 110 11.94 17.62 1.85
CA ARG A 110 12.39 16.92 3.07
C ARG A 110 11.43 15.81 3.48
N ARG A 111 10.12 16.06 3.45
CA ARG A 111 9.10 15.06 3.79
C ARG A 111 9.11 13.90 2.79
N GLU A 112 9.12 14.20 1.50
CA GLU A 112 9.16 13.19 0.43
C GLU A 112 10.44 12.36 0.50
N ASN A 113 11.59 12.98 0.74
CA ASN A 113 12.86 12.27 0.90
C ASN A 113 12.84 11.37 2.15
N ALA A 114 12.32 11.86 3.29
CA ALA A 114 12.17 11.05 4.50
C ALA A 114 11.25 9.83 4.28
N GLU A 115 10.13 10.01 3.56
CA GLU A 115 9.25 8.92 3.18
C GLU A 115 9.92 7.93 2.23
N ALA A 116 10.63 8.41 1.21
CA ALA A 116 11.37 7.59 0.27
C ALA A 116 12.44 6.76 0.97
N LEU A 117 13.21 7.36 1.89
CA LEU A 117 14.18 6.67 2.72
C LEU A 117 13.53 5.61 3.62
N LYS A 118 12.37 5.90 4.21
CA LYS A 118 11.63 4.92 5.02
C LYS A 118 11.16 3.73 4.18
N ARG A 119 10.66 3.98 2.96
CA ARG A 119 10.25 2.92 2.02
C ARG A 119 11.46 2.09 1.56
N ALA A 120 12.56 2.74 1.20
CA ALA A 120 13.80 2.06 0.82
C ALA A 120 14.36 1.19 1.96
N LYS A 121 14.37 1.70 3.20
CA LYS A 121 14.77 0.91 4.38
C LYS A 121 13.90 -0.34 4.56
N ARG A 122 12.57 -0.20 4.45
CA ARG A 122 11.64 -1.35 4.51
C ARG A 122 11.92 -2.37 3.42
N GLN A 123 12.11 -1.93 2.18
CA GLN A 123 12.45 -2.83 1.08
C GLN A 123 13.78 -3.55 1.30
N VAL A 124 14.78 -2.89 1.88
CA VAL A 124 16.05 -3.53 2.25
C VAL A 124 15.86 -4.56 3.37
N GLU A 125 15.08 -4.23 4.40
CA GLU A 125 14.76 -5.17 5.48
C GLU A 125 14.00 -6.40 4.96
N ASP A 126 13.01 -6.20 4.09
CA ASP A 126 12.22 -7.28 3.49
C ASP A 126 13.11 -8.15 2.59
N LYS A 127 13.94 -7.55 1.72
CA LYS A 127 14.93 -8.30 0.94
C LYS A 127 15.95 -9.04 1.80
N GLN A 128 16.36 -8.49 2.94
CA GLN A 128 17.24 -9.21 3.88
C GLN A 128 16.53 -10.42 4.52
N LYS A 129 15.25 -10.29 4.87
CA LYS A 129 14.45 -11.42 5.37
C LYS A 129 14.26 -12.47 4.29
N GLU A 130 13.95 -12.06 3.06
CA GLU A 130 13.87 -12.96 1.90
C GLU A 130 15.19 -13.66 1.65
N LEU A 131 16.33 -12.95 1.63
CA LEU A 131 17.65 -13.55 1.48
C LEU A 131 17.97 -14.53 2.61
N LYS A 132 17.59 -14.23 3.86
CA LYS A 132 17.74 -15.18 4.97
C LYS A 132 16.86 -16.40 4.81
N ALA A 133 15.61 -16.23 4.36
CA ALA A 133 14.69 -17.34 4.10
C ALA A 133 15.18 -18.20 2.94
N ILE A 134 15.63 -17.58 1.85
CA ILE A 134 16.26 -18.24 0.70
C ILE A 134 17.53 -18.96 1.16
N ASN A 135 18.40 -18.33 1.94
CA ASN A 135 19.60 -18.99 2.46
C ASN A 135 19.23 -20.15 3.38
N THR A 136 18.20 -20.03 4.21
CA THR A 136 17.72 -21.14 5.05
C THR A 136 17.11 -22.28 4.22
N ALA A 137 16.41 -21.96 3.14
CA ALA A 137 15.78 -22.93 2.25
C ALA A 137 16.80 -23.61 1.30
N LEU A 138 17.77 -22.86 0.79
CA LEU A 138 18.88 -23.35 -0.03
C LEU A 138 19.96 -24.03 0.81
N ALA A 139 20.08 -23.67 2.09
CA ALA A 139 20.80 -24.45 3.09
C ALA A 139 19.96 -25.68 3.46
N ASP A 140 19.84 -26.59 2.50
CA ASP A 140 20.04 -28.00 2.81
C ASP A 140 21.45 -28.10 3.41
N THR A 141 21.57 -27.79 4.71
CA THR A 141 22.81 -27.95 5.47
C THR A 141 23.36 -29.36 5.19
N PRO A 142 24.69 -29.57 5.22
CA PRO A 142 25.25 -30.91 5.11
C PRO A 142 24.50 -31.91 6.01
N ASP A 143 24.06 -31.47 7.19
CA ASP A 143 23.20 -32.23 8.10
C ASP A 143 21.81 -32.60 7.53
N ASN A 144 21.10 -31.69 6.86
CA ASN A 144 19.81 -32.01 6.23
C ASN A 144 19.97 -32.95 5.03
N ILE A 145 21.02 -32.77 4.22
CA ILE A 145 21.36 -33.71 3.14
C ILE A 145 21.70 -35.08 3.71
N LEU A 146 22.51 -35.13 4.79
CA LEU A 146 22.84 -36.37 5.49
C LEU A 146 21.62 -37.05 6.11
N LYS A 147 20.68 -36.28 6.68
CA LYS A 147 19.40 -36.82 7.18
C LYS A 147 18.55 -37.39 6.05
N LYS A 148 18.40 -36.67 4.93
CA LYS A 148 17.69 -37.15 3.73
C LYS A 148 18.35 -38.42 3.18
N LEU A 149 19.68 -38.46 3.07
CA LEU A 149 20.43 -39.65 2.63
C LEU A 149 20.26 -40.84 3.58
N LYS A 150 20.30 -40.61 4.90
CA LYS A 150 20.05 -41.66 5.90
C LYS A 150 18.62 -42.20 5.80
N SER A 151 17.63 -41.32 5.62
CA SER A 151 16.23 -41.71 5.42
C SER A 151 16.06 -42.53 4.15
N LEU A 152 16.63 -42.08 3.02
CA LEU A 152 16.62 -42.82 1.75
C LEU A 152 17.30 -44.18 1.87
N LYS A 153 18.44 -44.26 2.57
CA LYS A 153 19.14 -45.52 2.81
C LYS A 153 18.30 -46.47 3.65
N LYS A 154 17.61 -45.97 4.68
CA LYS A 154 16.69 -46.76 5.49
C LYS A 154 15.52 -47.28 4.66
N GLN A 155 14.85 -46.40 3.90
CA GLN A 155 13.75 -46.79 3.00
C GLN A 155 14.17 -47.87 2.01
N LYS A 156 15.36 -47.76 1.40
CA LYS A 156 15.86 -48.80 0.49
C LYS A 156 16.09 -50.16 1.17
N LEU A 157 16.58 -50.17 2.41
CA LEU A 157 16.77 -51.41 3.17
C LEU A 157 15.42 -52.02 3.58
N ASP A 158 14.48 -51.19 4.01
CA ASP A 158 13.14 -51.61 4.39
C ASP A 158 12.40 -52.19 3.17
N GLU A 159 12.51 -51.54 2.00
CA GLU A 159 11.93 -52.03 0.74
C GLU A 159 12.58 -53.34 0.27
N ALA A 160 13.91 -53.46 0.34
CA ALA A 160 14.61 -54.69 -0.01
C ALA A 160 14.20 -55.86 0.91
N THR A 161 14.06 -55.59 2.20
CA THR A 161 13.55 -56.57 3.18
C THR A 161 12.14 -57.00 2.84
N ALA A 162 11.24 -56.03 2.60
CA ALA A 162 9.85 -56.31 2.24
C ALA A 162 9.73 -57.12 0.94
N ARG A 163 10.53 -56.81 -0.09
CA ARG A 163 10.59 -57.60 -1.32
C ARG A 163 11.01 -59.04 -1.05
N LYS A 164 12.07 -59.24 -0.25
CA LYS A 164 12.51 -60.59 0.13
C LYS A 164 11.43 -61.35 0.89
N THR A 165 10.75 -60.71 1.84
CA THR A 165 9.66 -61.36 2.59
C THR A 165 8.49 -61.74 1.69
N ALA A 166 8.14 -60.88 0.74
CA ALA A 166 7.11 -61.16 -0.27
C ALA A 166 7.51 -62.31 -1.20
N GLU A 167 8.77 -62.37 -1.65
CA GLU A 167 9.30 -63.47 -2.46
C GLU A 167 9.29 -64.80 -1.70
N ASP A 168 9.71 -64.82 -0.43
CA ASP A 168 9.70 -66.00 0.42
C ASP A 168 8.27 -66.50 0.67
N SER A 169 7.33 -65.58 0.95
CA SER A 169 5.90 -65.91 1.07
C SER A 169 5.33 -66.50 -0.22
N ASN A 170 5.67 -65.95 -1.38
CA ASN A 170 5.20 -66.45 -2.67
C ASN A 170 5.76 -67.86 -2.98
N ARG A 171 7.03 -68.14 -2.60
CA ARG A 171 7.60 -69.49 -2.70
C ARG A 171 6.87 -70.48 -1.80
N GLN A 172 6.54 -70.08 -0.57
CA GLN A 172 5.79 -70.92 0.36
C GLN A 172 4.39 -71.22 -0.16
N LEU A 173 3.68 -70.21 -0.68
CA LEU A 173 2.37 -70.39 -1.30
C LEU A 173 2.42 -71.35 -2.49
N LYS A 174 3.45 -71.27 -3.34
CA LYS A 174 3.63 -72.23 -4.45
C LYS A 174 3.84 -73.66 -3.96
N LYS A 175 4.60 -73.86 -2.87
CA LYS A 175 4.81 -75.17 -2.27
C LYS A 175 3.51 -75.74 -1.68
N GLN A 176 2.78 -74.91 -0.92
CA GLN A 176 1.48 -75.29 -0.35
C GLN A 176 0.45 -75.58 -1.43
N ASN A 177 0.39 -74.79 -2.51
CA ASN A 177 -0.52 -75.03 -3.63
C ASN A 177 -0.20 -76.36 -4.34
N LYS A 178 1.10 -76.67 -4.51
CA LYS A 178 1.53 -77.98 -5.05
C LYS A 178 1.13 -79.13 -4.12
N GLU A 179 1.35 -79.00 -2.81
CA GLU A 179 0.94 -80.00 -1.81
C GLU A 179 -0.58 -80.20 -1.79
N GLN A 180 -1.36 -79.10 -1.81
CA GLN A 180 -2.83 -79.16 -1.87
C GLN A 180 -3.34 -79.83 -3.15
N LYS A 181 -2.72 -79.57 -4.31
CA LYS A 181 -3.07 -80.27 -5.56
C LYS A 181 -2.74 -81.76 -5.51
N GLU A 182 -1.60 -82.12 -4.92
CA GLU A 182 -1.23 -83.53 -4.70
C GLU A 182 -2.18 -84.21 -3.69
N GLU A 183 -2.74 -83.49 -2.73
CA GLU A 183 -3.75 -84.01 -1.81
C GLU A 183 -5.13 -84.16 -2.48
N LEU A 184 -5.54 -83.20 -3.30
CA LEU A 184 -6.79 -83.27 -4.07
C LEU A 184 -6.80 -84.48 -5.01
N THR A 185 -5.75 -84.67 -5.80
CA THR A 185 -5.62 -85.84 -6.70
C THR A 185 -5.64 -87.18 -5.94
N LYS A 186 -5.11 -87.23 -4.71
CA LYS A 186 -5.22 -88.43 -3.85
C LYS A 186 -6.64 -88.65 -3.33
N LEU A 187 -7.36 -87.57 -3.02
CA LEU A 187 -8.75 -87.65 -2.57
C LEU A 187 -9.67 -88.06 -3.72
N GLU A 188 -9.49 -87.51 -4.92
CA GLU A 188 -10.21 -87.91 -6.15
C GLU A 188 -9.99 -89.40 -6.43
N THR A 189 -8.74 -89.88 -6.44
CA THR A 189 -8.48 -91.31 -6.63
C THR A 189 -9.06 -92.19 -5.52
N LEU A 190 -9.11 -91.70 -4.28
CA LEU A 190 -9.76 -92.42 -3.18
C LEU A 190 -11.30 -92.45 -3.36
N SER A 191 -11.89 -91.34 -3.82
CA SER A 191 -13.31 -91.21 -4.17
C SER A 191 -13.69 -92.22 -5.26
N GLU A 192 -12.95 -92.24 -6.38
CA GLU A 192 -13.15 -93.19 -7.47
C GLU A 192 -13.07 -94.66 -6.99
N ASN A 193 -12.04 -94.99 -6.20
CA ASN A 193 -11.88 -96.33 -5.63
C ASN A 193 -13.03 -96.69 -4.67
N SER A 194 -13.53 -95.72 -3.91
CA SER A 194 -14.67 -95.92 -3.01
C SER A 194 -15.97 -96.15 -3.78
N GLY A 195 -16.18 -95.46 -4.90
CA GLY A 195 -17.30 -95.67 -5.81
C GLY A 195 -17.29 -97.07 -6.42
N ALA A 196 -16.14 -97.49 -6.97
CA ALA A 196 -15.95 -98.83 -7.51
C ALA A 196 -16.16 -99.93 -6.44
N LEU A 197 -15.74 -99.67 -5.20
CA LEU A 197 -15.97 -100.58 -4.09
C LEU A 197 -17.46 -100.70 -3.76
N VAL A 198 -18.20 -99.58 -3.70
CA VAL A 198 -19.65 -99.59 -3.48
C VAL A 198 -20.40 -100.35 -4.58
N GLU A 199 -20.04 -100.15 -5.85
CA GLU A 199 -20.61 -100.91 -6.97
C GLU A 199 -20.34 -102.41 -6.83
N SER A 200 -19.10 -102.79 -6.51
CA SER A 200 -18.74 -104.19 -6.29
C SER A 200 -19.48 -104.81 -5.09
N PHE A 201 -19.71 -104.03 -4.04
CA PHE A 201 -20.44 -104.45 -2.85
C PHE A 201 -21.92 -104.67 -3.17
N ARG A 202 -22.56 -103.78 -3.94
CA ARG A 202 -23.93 -103.97 -4.43
C ARG A 202 -24.05 -105.20 -5.33
N ALA A 203 -23.10 -105.41 -6.24
CA ALA A 203 -23.10 -106.59 -7.10
C ALA A 203 -22.97 -107.90 -6.30
N LEU A 204 -22.13 -107.89 -5.25
CA LEU A 204 -21.99 -109.02 -4.33
C LEU A 204 -23.28 -109.26 -3.55
N GLN A 205 -23.95 -108.20 -3.08
CA GLN A 205 -25.23 -108.31 -2.38
C GLN A 205 -26.30 -108.95 -3.27
N VAL A 206 -26.46 -108.49 -4.51
CA VAL A 206 -27.41 -109.08 -5.47
C VAL A 206 -27.07 -110.55 -5.73
N TRP A 207 -25.79 -110.90 -5.88
CA TRP A 207 -25.36 -112.28 -6.02
C TRP A 207 -25.67 -113.13 -4.79
N ALA A 208 -25.42 -112.60 -3.59
CA ALA A 208 -25.65 -113.28 -2.32
C ALA A 208 -27.15 -113.49 -2.05
N GLU A 209 -27.99 -112.50 -2.37
CA GLU A 209 -29.45 -112.63 -2.33
C GLU A 209 -29.93 -113.70 -3.32
N ALA A 210 -29.45 -113.70 -4.56
CA ALA A 210 -29.78 -114.71 -5.57
C ALA A 210 -29.31 -116.13 -5.17
N ALA A 211 -28.13 -116.24 -4.56
CA ALA A 211 -27.60 -117.50 -4.05
C ALA A 211 -28.43 -118.00 -2.86
N SER A 212 -28.79 -117.11 -1.92
CA SER A 212 -29.66 -117.44 -0.79
C SER A 212 -31.04 -117.91 -1.23
N GLY A 213 -31.61 -117.31 -2.28
CA GLY A 213 -32.87 -117.75 -2.88
C GLY A 213 -32.77 -119.19 -3.41
N LYS A 214 -31.69 -119.52 -4.13
CA LYS A 214 -31.43 -120.88 -4.63
C LYS A 214 -31.19 -121.89 -3.50
N LEU A 215 -30.52 -121.50 -2.42
CA LEU A 215 -30.29 -122.34 -1.25
C LEU A 215 -31.59 -122.62 -0.47
N LYS A 216 -32.48 -121.62 -0.35
CA LYS A 216 -33.84 -121.80 0.21
C LYS A 216 -34.68 -122.76 -0.61
N GLU A 217 -34.65 -122.67 -1.95
CA GLU A 217 -35.35 -123.61 -2.83
C GLU A 217 -34.80 -125.04 -2.75
N ALA A 218 -33.50 -125.20 -2.49
CA ALA A 218 -32.85 -126.50 -2.35
C ALA A 218 -32.99 -127.16 -0.97
N ALA A 219 -33.71 -126.53 -0.02
CA ALA A 219 -33.87 -126.98 1.37
C ALA A 219 -32.53 -127.27 2.08
N VAL A 220 -31.49 -126.51 1.74
CA VAL A 220 -30.19 -126.56 2.42
C VAL A 220 -30.21 -125.54 3.56
N ASP A 221 -29.74 -125.96 4.74
CA ASP A 221 -29.62 -125.07 5.90
C ASP A 221 -28.41 -124.13 5.71
N PHE A 222 -28.60 -122.82 5.91
CA PHE A 222 -27.53 -121.82 5.76
C PHE A 222 -27.73 -120.66 6.73
N ASP A 223 -26.63 -120.03 7.12
CA ASP A 223 -26.63 -118.86 8.02
C ASP A 223 -27.25 -117.62 7.34
N ASP A 224 -28.02 -116.83 8.09
CA ASP A 224 -28.62 -115.60 7.60
C ASP A 224 -27.56 -114.62 7.05
N LEU A 225 -27.90 -113.97 5.93
CA LEU A 225 -27.04 -112.96 5.30
C LEU A 225 -26.76 -111.82 6.30
N PRO A 226 -25.50 -111.33 6.40
CA PRO A 226 -25.16 -110.16 7.21
C PRO A 226 -26.02 -108.96 6.82
N THR A 227 -26.59 -108.26 7.81
CA THR A 227 -27.39 -107.06 7.58
C THR A 227 -26.49 -105.93 7.11
N VAL A 228 -26.78 -105.36 5.94
CA VAL A 228 -26.04 -104.23 5.38
C VAL A 228 -26.48 -102.94 6.08
N ASP A 229 -25.53 -102.09 6.44
CA ASP A 229 -25.77 -100.71 6.88
C ASP A 229 -26.00 -99.82 5.66
N GLU A 230 -27.26 -99.69 5.24
CA GLU A 230 -27.65 -98.85 4.09
C GLU A 230 -27.31 -97.36 4.30
N GLU A 231 -27.21 -96.87 5.54
CA GLU A 231 -26.86 -95.48 5.81
C GLU A 231 -25.39 -95.19 5.45
N LEU A 232 -24.51 -96.15 5.69
CA LEU A 232 -23.10 -96.08 5.32
C LEU A 232 -22.90 -96.14 3.80
N VAL A 233 -23.65 -96.99 3.10
CA VAL A 233 -23.60 -97.11 1.64
C VAL A 233 -24.08 -95.82 0.97
N VAL A 234 -25.20 -95.25 1.43
CA VAL A 234 -25.72 -93.97 0.90
C VAL A 234 -24.78 -92.80 1.16
N LYS A 235 -24.11 -92.76 2.32
CA LYS A 235 -23.11 -91.71 2.62
C LYS A 235 -21.88 -91.79 1.73
N LEU A 236 -21.41 -93.00 1.42
CA LEU A 236 -20.30 -93.20 0.49
C LEU A 236 -20.69 -92.80 -0.94
N GLU A 237 -21.91 -93.10 -1.38
CA GLU A 237 -22.40 -92.66 -2.69
C GLU A 237 -22.60 -91.16 -2.80
N ALA A 238 -23.05 -90.51 -1.72
CA ALA A 238 -23.16 -89.06 -1.68
C ALA A 238 -21.79 -88.39 -1.82
N LEU A 239 -20.73 -88.99 -1.26
CA LEU A 239 -19.35 -88.50 -1.38
C LEU A 239 -18.81 -88.64 -2.81
N THR A 240 -19.18 -89.69 -3.53
CA THR A 240 -18.71 -89.95 -4.91
C THR A 240 -19.53 -89.24 -5.99
N THR A 241 -20.74 -88.74 -5.67
CA THR A 241 -21.61 -88.04 -6.64
C THR A 241 -21.53 -86.52 -6.56
N THR A 242 -20.89 -85.96 -5.54
CA THR A 242 -20.72 -84.50 -5.38
C THR A 242 -19.60 -83.87 -6.22
N GLU A 243 -18.74 -84.66 -6.87
CA GLU A 243 -17.56 -84.12 -7.58
C GLU A 243 -17.86 -83.55 -8.98
N ASP A 244 -19.01 -83.85 -9.60
CA ASP A 244 -19.31 -83.41 -10.98
C ASP A 244 -19.88 -81.98 -11.11
N SER A 245 -19.92 -81.16 -10.05
CA SER A 245 -20.61 -79.85 -10.10
C SER A 245 -19.83 -78.61 -9.65
N GLU A 246 -18.55 -78.72 -9.25
CA GLU A 246 -17.78 -77.54 -8.79
C GLU A 246 -16.47 -77.26 -9.56
N GLU A 247 -16.10 -78.06 -10.57
CA GLU A 247 -14.82 -77.88 -11.28
C GLU A 247 -14.80 -76.65 -12.22
N ASP A 248 -15.96 -76.16 -12.68
CA ASP A 248 -16.03 -75.10 -13.71
C ASP A 248 -16.00 -73.64 -13.19
N THR A 249 -15.94 -73.40 -11.87
CA THR A 249 -16.07 -72.02 -11.33
C THR A 249 -14.81 -71.43 -10.70
N ARG A 250 -13.73 -72.18 -10.53
CA ARG A 250 -12.51 -71.67 -9.86
C ARG A 250 -11.41 -71.14 -10.80
N GLU A 251 -11.42 -71.48 -12.09
CA GLU A 251 -10.47 -70.87 -13.04
C GLU A 251 -10.81 -69.42 -13.42
N ALA A 252 -12.05 -68.97 -13.24
CA ALA A 252 -12.49 -67.63 -13.63
C ALA A 252 -12.21 -66.52 -12.59
N ALA A 253 -11.74 -66.85 -11.38
CA ALA A 253 -11.63 -65.88 -10.28
C ALA A 253 -10.19 -65.38 -10.00
N THR A 254 -9.17 -65.80 -10.78
CA THR A 254 -7.77 -65.40 -10.56
C THR A 254 -7.03 -64.90 -11.82
N ALA A 255 -7.76 -64.39 -12.82
CA ALA A 255 -7.18 -63.68 -13.97
C ALA A 255 -7.33 -62.15 -13.82
#